data_AF-A0A962QE48-F1
#
_entry.id   AF-A0A962QE48-F1
#
_cell.length_a   1.000
_cell.length_b   1.000
_cell.length_c   1.000
_cell.angle_alpha   90.00
_cell.angle_beta   90.00
_cell.angle_gamma   90.00
#
_symmetry.space_group_name_H-M   'P 1'
#
loop_
_entity.id
_entity.type
_entity.pdbx_description
1 polymer ?
#
loop_
_entity_poly.entity_id
_entity_poly.type
_entity_poly.pdbx_seq_one_letter_code
_entity_poly.pdbx_strand_id
1 'polypeptide(L)' 'MKRTIPAAALVIMPNAGHTINLEDPDRFNREVSEFLAQVTAGRWPQRDPRAQADSILGDSILGTAEK' A
#
# COMPACT_ATOMS: atom_id res chain seq x y z
N MET A 1 4.55 -0.19 -7.46
CA MET A 1 3.10 -0.47 -7.33
C MET A 1 2.43 0.36 -6.25
N LYS A 2 2.53 0.08 -4.94
CA LYS A 2 1.83 0.89 -3.90
C LYS A 2 2.18 2.39 -3.91
N ARG A 3 3.39 2.76 -4.32
CA ARG A 3 3.83 4.16 -4.47
C ARG A 3 3.23 4.85 -5.70
N THR A 4 2.84 4.10 -6.71
CA THR A 4 2.45 4.61 -8.03
C THR A 4 0.96 4.45 -8.32
N ILE A 5 0.24 3.64 -7.53
CA ILE A 5 -1.20 3.40 -7.66
C ILE A 5 -1.89 4.08 -6.46
N PRO A 6 -2.63 5.19 -6.65
CA PRO A 6 -3.20 5.99 -5.56
C PRO A 6 -4.15 5.22 -4.63
N ALA A 7 -4.90 4.26 -5.18
CA ALA A 7 -5.86 3.45 -4.44
C ALA A 7 -5.29 2.11 -3.91
N ALA A 8 -3.98 1.86 -4.04
CA ALA A 8 -3.40 0.59 -3.61
C ALA A 8 -3.26 0.48 -2.08
N ALA A 9 -3.71 -0.65 -1.53
CA ALA A 9 -3.43 -1.05 -0.14
C ALA A 9 -2.38 -2.17 -0.09
N LEU A 10 -1.94 -2.50 1.13
CA LEU A 10 -1.03 -3.61 1.40
C LEU A 10 -1.52 -4.34 2.65
N VAL A 11 -1.72 -5.64 2.51
CA VAL A 11 -1.97 -6.57 3.61
C VAL A 11 -0.72 -7.44 3.76
N ILE A 12 -0.27 -7.62 5.01
CA ILE A 12 0.85 -8.51 5.33
C ILE A 12 0.32 -9.68 6.14
N MET A 13 0.64 -10.88 5.68
CA MET A 13 0.38 -12.12 6.39
C MET A 13 1.71 -12.63 6.96
N PRO A 14 1.89 -12.66 8.30
CA PRO A 14 3.11 -13.15 8.92
C PRO A 14 3.29 -14.65 8.67
N ASN A 15 4.54 -15.10 8.62
CA ASN A 15 4.95 -16.51 8.49
C ASN A 15 4.46 -17.20 7.21
N ALA A 16 4.20 -16.45 6.14
CA ALA A 16 3.88 -17.00 4.83
C ALA A 16 5.04 -16.86 3.85
N GLY A 17 5.17 -17.85 2.96
CA GLY A 17 6.07 -17.84 1.83
C GLY A 17 5.51 -17.12 0.61
N HIS A 18 6.11 -17.39 -0.55
CA HIS A 18 5.69 -16.77 -1.81
C HIS A 18 4.33 -17.29 -2.30
N THR A 19 3.97 -18.52 -1.95
CA THR A 19 2.74 -19.22 -2.37
C THR A 19 1.63 -19.07 -1.35
N ILE A 20 1.48 -17.85 -0.83
CA ILE A 20 0.61 -17.53 0.29
C ILE A 20 -0.87 -17.94 0.12
N ASN A 21 -1.36 -17.95 -1.11
CA ASN A 21 -2.71 -18.36 -1.46
C ASN A 21 -2.95 -19.87 -1.24
N LEU A 22 -1.90 -20.69 -1.22
CA LEU A 22 -1.96 -22.13 -0.94
C LEU A 22 -1.70 -22.44 0.53
N GLU A 23 -0.91 -21.61 1.20
CA GLU A 23 -0.49 -21.84 2.60
C GLU A 23 -1.62 -21.55 3.60
N ASP A 24 -2.40 -20.49 3.36
CA ASP A 24 -3.61 -20.17 4.13
C ASP A 24 -4.69 -19.59 3.18
N PRO A 25 -5.39 -20.47 2.44
CA PRO A 25 -6.37 -20.06 1.43
C PRO A 25 -7.53 -19.27 2.03
N ASP A 26 -7.97 -19.64 3.24
CA ASP A 26 -9.12 -19.00 3.88
C ASP A 26 -8.83 -17.56 4.24
N ARG A 27 -7.66 -17.29 4.83
CA ARG A 27 -7.26 -15.91 5.13
C ARG A 27 -7.04 -15.12 3.85
N PHE A 28 -6.31 -15.67 2.87
CA PHE A 28 -6.07 -15.00 1.60
C PHE A 28 -7.39 -14.61 0.91
N ASN A 29 -8.32 -15.56 0.79
CA ASN A 29 -9.61 -15.34 0.14
C ASN A 29 -10.48 -14.34 0.90
N ARG A 30 -10.43 -14.32 2.23
CA ARG A 30 -11.15 -13.33 3.03
C ARG A 30 -10.65 -11.90 2.76
N GLU A 31 -9.34 -11.69 2.74
CA GLU A 31 -8.77 -10.36 2.46
C GLU A 31 -9.11 -9.88 1.03
N VAL A 32 -9.06 -10.79 0.05
CA VAL A 32 -9.48 -10.49 -1.34
C VAL A 32 -10.97 -10.17 -1.41
N SER A 33 -11.81 -10.97 -0.75
CA SER A 33 -13.26 -10.78 -0.75
C SER A 33 -13.66 -9.44 -0.11
N GLU A 34 -13.06 -9.06 1.01
CA GLU A 34 -13.31 -7.78 1.66
C GLU A 34 -12.92 -6.61 0.74
N PHE A 35 -11.75 -6.68 0.10
CA PHE A 35 -11.32 -5.69 -0.89
C PHE A 35 -12.35 -5.54 -2.03
N LEU A 36 -12.77 -6.66 -2.64
CA LEU A 36 -13.74 -6.63 -3.74
C LEU A 36 -15.10 -6.10 -3.31
N ALA A 37 -15.56 -6.44 -2.10
CA ALA A 37 -16.81 -5.94 -1.55
C ALA A 37 -16.78 -4.41 -1.35
N GLN A 38 -15.68 -3.88 -0.81
CA GLN A 38 -15.50 -2.44 -0.61
C GLN A 38 -15.42 -1.68 -1.94
N VAL A 39 -14.71 -2.22 -2.93
CA VAL A 39 -14.62 -1.64 -4.28
C VAL A 39 -15.98 -1.64 -4.96
N THR A 40 -16.69 -2.77 -4.94
CA THR A 40 -18.01 -2.90 -5.56
C THR A 40 -19.02 -1.96 -4.91
N ALA A 41 -18.90 -1.72 -3.60
CA ALA A 41 -19.74 -0.78 -2.88
C ALA A 41 -19.31 0.69 -3.01
N GLY A 42 -18.25 0.99 -3.77
CA GLY A 42 -17.72 2.36 -3.94
C GLY A 42 -17.12 2.97 -2.66
N ARG A 43 -16.79 2.15 -1.66
CA ARG A 43 -16.27 2.59 -0.36
C ARG A 43 -14.75 2.48 -0.22
N TRP A 44 -14.08 1.90 -1.22
CA TRP A 44 -12.63 1.74 -1.17
C TRP A 44 -11.92 3.11 -1.16
N PRO A 45 -11.16 3.43 -0.10
CA PRO A 45 -10.64 4.77 0.10
C PRO A 45 -9.49 5.07 -0.86
N GLN A 46 -9.34 6.34 -1.22
CA GLN A 46 -8.07 6.82 -1.75
C GLN A 46 -7.07 6.97 -0.61
N ARG A 47 -5.80 6.74 -0.92
CA ARG A 47 -4.73 6.97 0.05
C ARG A 47 -4.67 8.44 0.41
N ASP A 48 -4.58 8.74 1.71
CA ASP A 48 -4.40 10.12 2.19
C ASP A 48 -3.12 10.71 1.55
N PRO A 49 -3.22 11.85 0.84
CA PRO A 49 -2.05 12.53 0.27
C PRO A 49 -0.95 12.80 1.29
N ARG A 50 -1.29 13.04 2.56
CA ARG A 50 -0.30 13.28 3.63
C ARG A 50 0.52 12.04 4.00
N ALA A 51 0.03 10.85 3.67
CA ALA A 51 0.75 9.60 3.90
C ALA A 51 1.73 9.25 2.74
N GLN A 52 1.87 10.13 1.75
CA GLN A 52 2.92 10.07 0.73
C GLN A 52 4.09 10.94 1.23
N ALA A 53 4.99 10.36 2.00
CA ALA A 53 6.24 11.03 2.37
C ALA A 53 7.25 10.84 1.21
N ASP A 54 7.67 11.94 0.58
CA ASP A 54 8.75 11.95 -0.42
C ASP A 54 10.13 11.74 0.23
N SER A 55 10.29 12.18 1.48
CA SER A 55 11.46 11.90 2.31
C SER A 55 11.11 12.09 3.79
N ILE A 56 11.56 11.17 4.65
CA ILE A 56 11.46 11.32 6.11
C ILE A 56 12.53 12.28 6.63
N LEU A 57 13.60 12.52 5.86
CA LEU A 57 14.77 13.32 6.26
C LEU A 57 14.79 14.75 5.71
N GLY A 58 13.77 15.15 4.94
CA GLY A 58 13.67 16.51 4.38
C GLY A 58 14.61 16.76 3.21
N ASP A 59 14.07 17.16 2.06
CA ASP A 59 14.86 17.65 0.93
C ASP A 59 15.22 19.13 1.17
N SER A 60 16.26 19.38 1.96
CA SER A 60 16.91 20.70 2.10
C SER A 60 18.15 20.60 2.96
N ILE A 61 19.32 20.31 2.36
CA ILE A 61 20.62 20.86 2.82
C ILE A 61 21.72 20.94 1.74
N LEU A 62 21.48 20.63 0.46
CA LEU A 62 22.54 20.75 -0.56
C LEU A 62 22.01 21.42 -1.84
N GLY A 63 21.99 22.75 -1.86
CA GLY A 63 21.58 23.47 -3.06
C GLY A 63 21.55 25.00 -2.99
N THR A 64 22.47 25.67 -2.28
CA THR A 64 22.70 27.13 -2.49
C THR A 64 24.16 27.54 -2.29
N ALA A 65 25.09 26.73 -2.80
CA ALA A 65 26.46 27.20 -3.03
C ALA A 65 26.87 26.77 -4.44
N GLU A 66 26.60 27.62 -5.42
CA GLU A 66 27.60 28.16 -6.35
C GLU A 66 26.92 28.80 -7.57
N LYS A 67 27.16 30.11 -7.68
CA LYS A 67 27.06 30.99 -8.85
C LYS A 67 25.72 31.59 -9.25
#